data_AF-A0A1D1ZYI0-F1
#
_entry.id   AF-A0A1D1ZYI0-F1
#
_cell.length_a   1.000
_cell.length_b   1.000
_cell.length_c   1.000
_cell.angle_alpha   90.00
_cell.angle_beta   90.00
_cell.angle_gamma   90.00
#
_symmetry.space_group_name_H-M   'P 1'
#
loop_
_entity.id
_entity.type
_entity.pdbx_description
1 polymer ?
#
loop_
_entity_poly.entity_id
_entity_poly.type
_entity_poly.pdbx_seq_one_letter_code
_entity_poly.pdbx_strand_id
1 'polypeptide(L)'
;MDLASRYDVIVLGTGLVESLLAAAAATSGKTVLQLDAQDFYGGRWATLSIDDFLAALRPGQAAGATGLEVAGSTDPACIGESHAFLVDLAPRLVYGGGPMVDALLASGAHHYTEFKLLQGSYMLDSGDAQRLTSVPSTRAEVFASRDLSLADKRVLMRFLQRFSGLLPHNEGGEVRDPVPADTHDPVLATPFADFMTNTGLLRADLRATIAHGALLLPDPSLLSTGVVLDRLALLQRSAGRYGAGSGALLCPMHGGGELAQAFCRSAAVGGAVQMLRSPVVALRLESAEGSQIGGGAATVSDSAGPKVGASRPVCTGIYLGTGDDRQEVAAGVVIGGVAEIASALHLGEQMADAAQSHPDGGAGGVVHGAGQPCGEVSDGTAGGAGQPCGDASSCPSSEPERPRAPTLLRCVAVLDAPALLPGQDRVGVCLPRPEGPVVWMLALGHTLCVCPENRTLVYLWTEAAAERGARSVLEPALQAVLRAASGTALFAAQGAAEGGGGGGVSAGPASLLTAVYYTEAPSDLRPDALPSNVTACPDPGSDVAVDSCIASARQLFHRTFGEEGRFPLDPDPPAPDAEDVASDEEALEALRTALRTVDGTEEAAKENPDLGESGWAPPLDT
;
A
#
# COMPACT_ATOMS: atom_id res chain seq x y z
N MET A 1 20.01 8.46 25.41
CA MET A 1 18.81 9.28 25.66
C MET A 1 17.87 8.35 26.39
N ASP A 2 17.44 8.70 27.59
CA ASP A 2 16.59 7.81 28.38
C ASP A 2 15.14 8.00 27.90
N LEU A 3 14.47 6.89 27.55
CA LEU A 3 13.06 6.90 27.17
C LEU A 3 12.19 7.37 28.34
N ALA A 4 11.11 8.10 28.04
CA ALA A 4 10.11 8.39 29.04
C ALA A 4 9.44 7.10 29.52
N SER A 5 9.00 7.07 30.78
CA SER A 5 8.33 5.89 31.35
C SER A 5 6.91 5.70 30.81
N ARG A 6 6.33 6.70 30.14
CA ARG A 6 4.95 6.66 29.62
C ARG A 6 4.80 7.51 28.35
N TYR A 7 4.04 6.97 27.40
CA TYR A 7 3.57 7.66 26.21
C TYR A 7 2.05 7.51 26.07
N ASP A 8 1.40 8.49 25.45
CA ASP A 8 -0.03 8.41 25.11
C ASP A 8 -0.26 7.36 24.02
N VAL A 9 0.64 7.32 23.03
CA VAL A 9 0.57 6.42 21.89
C VAL A 9 1.92 5.75 21.67
N ILE A 10 1.92 4.43 21.57
CA ILE A 10 3.06 3.65 21.10
C ILE A 10 2.70 3.06 19.73
N VAL A 11 3.56 3.26 18.74
CA VAL A 11 3.40 2.77 17.38
C VAL A 11 4.45 1.72 17.08
N LEU A 12 4.03 0.51 16.69
CA LEU A 12 4.87 -0.63 16.37
C LEU A 12 4.94 -0.82 14.86
N GLY A 13 6.06 -0.44 14.28
CA GLY A 13 6.30 -0.42 12.84
C GLY A 13 6.33 1.00 12.28
N THR A 14 7.03 1.13 11.17
CA THR A 14 7.15 2.37 10.39
C THR A 14 6.52 2.25 9.01
N GLY A 15 5.53 1.37 8.85
CA GLY A 15 4.74 1.25 7.63
C GLY A 15 3.95 2.52 7.31
N LEU A 16 3.37 2.57 6.11
CA LEU A 16 2.68 3.77 5.62
C LEU A 16 1.50 4.17 6.51
N VAL A 17 0.69 3.22 6.96
CA VAL A 17 -0.49 3.50 7.80
C VAL A 17 -0.05 3.89 9.21
N GLU A 18 0.93 3.18 9.76
CA GLU A 18 1.51 3.40 11.08
C GLU A 18 2.13 4.80 11.19
N SER A 19 2.95 5.18 10.21
CA SER A 19 3.60 6.49 10.15
C SER A 19 2.60 7.64 9.98
N LEU A 20 1.54 7.44 9.19
CA LEU A 20 0.45 8.42 9.06
C LEU A 20 -0.30 8.63 10.37
N LEU A 21 -0.60 7.54 11.09
CA LEU A 21 -1.25 7.60 12.41
C LEU A 21 -0.34 8.23 13.46
N ALA A 22 0.96 7.92 13.43
CA ALA A 22 1.97 8.54 14.29
C ALA A 22 2.04 10.05 14.06
N ALA A 23 2.05 10.49 12.80
CA ALA A 23 2.04 11.90 12.44
C ALA A 23 0.76 12.60 12.94
N ALA A 24 -0.41 12.03 12.64
CA ALA A 24 -1.69 12.58 13.06
C ALA A 24 -1.80 12.71 14.60
N ALA A 25 -1.34 11.69 15.34
CA ALA A 25 -1.33 11.70 16.80
C ALA A 25 -0.36 12.76 17.37
N ALA A 26 0.85 12.87 16.82
CA ALA A 26 1.84 13.85 17.24
C ALA A 26 1.36 15.29 16.97
N THR A 27 0.79 15.56 15.79
CA THR A 27 0.21 16.86 15.45
C THR A 27 -1.01 17.20 16.32
N SER A 28 -1.74 16.20 16.81
CA SER A 28 -2.81 16.37 17.80
C SER A 28 -2.30 16.59 19.24
N GLY A 29 -0.99 16.76 19.43
CA GLY A 29 -0.37 17.05 20.73
C GLY A 29 -0.19 15.85 21.65
N LYS A 30 -0.34 14.62 21.14
CA LYS A 30 -0.10 13.39 21.92
C LYS A 30 1.39 13.09 22.00
N THR A 31 1.83 12.51 23.11
CA THR A 31 3.19 11.95 23.21
C THR A 31 3.26 10.62 22.47
N VAL A 32 4.11 10.54 21.45
CA VAL A 32 4.22 9.37 20.56
C VAL A 32 5.61 8.74 20.66
N LEU A 33 5.65 7.42 20.86
CA LEU A 33 6.85 6.60 20.69
C LEU A 33 6.64 5.65 19.51
N GLN A 34 7.40 5.84 18.43
CA GLN A 34 7.34 4.98 17.25
C GLN A 34 8.59 4.11 17.17
N LEU A 35 8.38 2.80 17.11
CA LEU A 35 9.41 1.78 17.17
C LEU A 35 9.38 0.93 15.91
N ASP A 36 10.54 0.49 15.43
CA ASP A 36 10.64 -0.55 14.42
C ASP A 36 11.69 -1.58 14.82
N ALA A 37 11.41 -2.85 14.56
CA ALA A 37 12.37 -3.93 14.79
C ALA A 37 13.48 -3.91 13.72
N GLN A 38 13.18 -3.42 12.52
CA GLN A 38 14.12 -3.34 11.41
C GLN A 38 15.07 -2.16 11.56
N ASP A 39 16.17 -2.17 10.82
CA ASP A 39 17.15 -1.09 10.75
C ASP A 39 16.89 -0.05 9.66
N PHE A 40 15.77 -0.21 8.94
CA PHE A 40 15.25 0.71 7.91
C PHE A 40 13.79 1.08 8.20
N TYR A 41 13.30 2.13 7.53
CA TYR A 41 11.91 2.57 7.61
C TYR A 41 11.01 1.88 6.57
N GLY A 42 9.70 1.83 6.86
CA GLY A 42 8.67 1.42 5.90
C GLY A 42 8.11 0.03 6.15
N GLY A 43 8.77 -0.84 6.93
CA GLY A 43 8.31 -2.22 7.14
C GLY A 43 8.01 -2.92 5.80
N ARG A 44 6.78 -3.42 5.62
CA ARG A 44 6.31 -4.05 4.36
C ARG A 44 6.14 -3.05 3.19
N TRP A 45 6.29 -1.76 3.43
CA TRP A 45 6.25 -0.66 2.46
C TRP A 45 7.65 -0.17 2.07
N ALA A 46 8.71 -0.76 2.62
CA ALA A 46 10.07 -0.27 2.42
C ALA A 46 10.53 -0.33 0.96
N THR A 47 11.41 0.62 0.63
CA THR A 47 12.20 0.63 -0.60
C THR A 47 13.65 0.33 -0.23
N LEU A 48 14.25 -0.67 -0.88
CA LEU A 48 15.50 -1.29 -0.41
C LEU A 48 16.50 -1.49 -1.56
N SER A 49 17.79 -1.61 -1.23
CA SER A 49 18.78 -2.13 -2.18
C SER A 49 18.41 -3.57 -2.60
N ILE A 50 18.99 -4.10 -3.69
CA ILE A 50 18.70 -5.49 -4.11
C ILE A 50 19.02 -6.49 -2.99
N ASP A 51 20.16 -6.33 -2.32
CA ASP A 51 20.58 -7.25 -1.27
C ASP A 51 19.67 -7.17 -0.04
N ASP A 52 19.28 -5.96 0.36
CA ASP A 52 18.37 -5.75 1.50
C ASP A 52 16.96 -6.22 1.17
N PHE A 53 16.50 -6.02 -0.07
CA PHE A 53 15.24 -6.56 -0.57
C PHE A 53 15.24 -8.10 -0.45
N LEU A 54 16.28 -8.78 -0.96
CA LEU A 54 16.40 -10.23 -0.86
C LEU A 54 16.51 -10.71 0.60
N ALA A 55 17.14 -9.92 1.47
CA ALA A 55 17.19 -10.20 2.90
C ALA A 55 15.81 -10.07 3.57
N ALA A 56 15.06 -9.02 3.25
CA ALA A 56 13.72 -8.74 3.79
C ALA A 56 12.68 -9.82 3.40
N LEU A 57 12.88 -10.51 2.27
CA LEU A 57 12.03 -11.61 1.83
C LEU A 57 12.27 -12.93 2.58
N ARG A 58 13.36 -13.06 3.36
CA ARG A 58 13.63 -14.31 4.09
C ARG A 58 12.54 -14.58 5.13
N PRO A 59 12.21 -15.85 5.43
CA PRO A 59 11.23 -16.18 6.46
C PRO A 59 11.60 -15.54 7.81
N GLY A 60 10.61 -14.91 8.46
CA GLY A 60 10.81 -14.22 9.74
C GLY A 60 11.50 -12.85 9.64
N GLN A 61 11.65 -12.29 8.45
CA GLN A 61 12.06 -10.89 8.23
C GLN A 61 10.86 -10.02 7.84
N ALA A 62 11.09 -8.71 7.61
CA ALA A 62 10.06 -7.68 7.43
C ALA A 62 8.92 -8.06 6.47
N ALA A 63 9.21 -8.68 5.32
CA ALA A 63 8.19 -9.13 4.37
C ALA A 63 7.82 -10.61 4.53
N GLY A 64 8.76 -11.45 5.00
CA GLY A 64 8.51 -12.85 5.34
C GLY A 64 7.85 -13.63 4.21
N ALA A 65 8.52 -13.76 3.06
CA ALA A 65 7.95 -14.39 1.88
C ALA A 65 8.24 -15.90 1.83
N THR A 66 7.42 -16.59 1.03
CA THR A 66 7.56 -18.03 0.74
C THR A 66 7.64 -18.27 -0.77
N GLY A 67 8.09 -19.46 -1.19
CA GLY A 67 8.14 -19.81 -2.60
C GLY A 67 9.06 -18.92 -3.44
N LEU A 68 10.18 -18.47 -2.86
CA LEU A 68 11.16 -17.63 -3.55
C LEU A 68 11.79 -18.38 -4.73
N GLU A 69 11.58 -17.88 -5.94
CA GLU A 69 12.17 -18.40 -7.16
C GLU A 69 12.86 -17.28 -7.93
N VAL A 70 14.05 -17.56 -8.49
CA VAL A 70 14.79 -16.60 -9.31
C VAL A 70 14.91 -17.14 -10.74
N ALA A 71 14.64 -16.27 -11.72
CA ALA A 71 14.87 -16.51 -13.14
C ALA A 71 15.87 -15.50 -13.70
N GLY A 72 16.77 -15.92 -14.58
CA GLY A 72 17.80 -15.05 -15.16
C GLY A 72 19.11 -15.03 -14.38
N SER A 73 19.91 -13.97 -14.58
CA SER A 73 21.21 -13.80 -13.92
C SER A 73 21.05 -13.40 -12.46
N THR A 74 22.03 -13.74 -11.62
CA THR A 74 22.23 -13.17 -10.27
C THR A 74 23.57 -12.45 -10.16
N ASP A 75 24.31 -12.33 -11.27
CA ASP A 75 25.62 -11.70 -11.31
C ASP A 75 25.47 -10.16 -11.32
N PRO A 76 26.02 -9.44 -10.32
CA PRO A 76 26.03 -7.97 -10.31
C PRO A 76 26.67 -7.37 -11.57
N ALA A 77 27.62 -8.06 -12.21
CA ALA A 77 28.21 -7.59 -13.47
C ALA A 77 27.20 -7.55 -14.63
N CYS A 78 26.14 -8.35 -14.56
CA CYS A 78 25.05 -8.35 -15.54
C CYS A 78 23.92 -7.40 -15.15
N ILE A 79 23.49 -7.45 -13.89
CA ILE A 79 22.31 -6.72 -13.40
C ILE A 79 22.65 -5.25 -13.14
N GLY A 80 23.78 -5.00 -12.49
CA GLY A 80 24.18 -3.74 -11.87
C GLY A 80 24.46 -3.93 -10.38
N GLU A 81 25.17 -2.97 -9.80
CA GLU A 81 25.48 -2.97 -8.37
C GLU A 81 24.22 -2.80 -7.52
N SER A 82 24.12 -3.55 -6.42
CA SER A 82 22.93 -3.62 -5.55
C SER A 82 22.43 -2.26 -5.05
N HIS A 83 23.36 -1.38 -4.63
CA HIS A 83 23.06 -0.04 -4.11
C HIS A 83 22.58 0.95 -5.18
N ALA A 84 22.70 0.62 -6.46
CA ALA A 84 22.22 1.47 -7.55
C ALA A 84 20.72 1.29 -7.81
N PHE A 85 20.05 0.38 -7.07
CA PHE A 85 18.64 0.11 -7.17
C PHE A 85 17.93 0.43 -5.86
N LEU A 86 16.70 0.92 -5.99
CA LEU A 86 15.74 1.15 -4.91
C LEU A 86 14.47 0.36 -5.26
N VAL A 87 14.33 -0.81 -4.65
CA VAL A 87 13.33 -1.82 -4.93
C VAL A 87 12.21 -1.76 -3.90
N ASP A 88 11.00 -1.50 -4.34
CA ASP A 88 9.82 -1.49 -3.48
C ASP A 88 9.37 -2.92 -3.13
N LEU A 89 9.09 -3.16 -1.85
CA LEU A 89 8.33 -4.36 -1.44
C LEU A 89 6.87 -4.28 -1.89
N ALA A 90 6.27 -3.10 -1.78
CA ALA A 90 4.88 -2.84 -2.14
C ALA A 90 4.74 -1.56 -3.01
N PRO A 91 5.04 -1.64 -4.32
CA PRO A 91 4.93 -0.48 -5.20
C PRO A 91 3.48 0.00 -5.30
N ARG A 92 3.28 1.32 -5.16
CA ARG A 92 1.98 1.97 -5.33
C ARG A 92 2.09 3.30 -6.05
N LEU A 93 0.99 3.65 -6.69
CA LEU A 93 0.79 4.96 -7.30
C LEU A 93 -0.05 5.85 -6.38
N VAL A 94 0.00 7.15 -6.65
CA VAL A 94 -0.77 8.17 -5.93
C VAL A 94 -1.67 8.91 -6.92
N TYR A 95 -2.98 9.01 -6.65
CA TYR A 95 -3.84 9.87 -7.46
C TYR A 95 -3.50 11.34 -7.22
N GLY A 96 -3.35 12.11 -8.29
CA GLY A 96 -2.96 13.51 -8.22
C GLY A 96 -3.94 14.43 -7.49
N GLY A 97 -5.25 14.13 -7.55
CA GLY A 97 -6.31 14.80 -6.80
C GLY A 97 -6.84 13.95 -5.65
N GLY A 98 -6.02 13.01 -5.16
CA GLY A 98 -6.40 12.05 -4.14
C GLY A 98 -6.06 12.45 -2.71
N PRO A 99 -6.69 11.77 -1.74
CA PRO A 99 -6.54 12.08 -0.32
C PRO A 99 -5.10 11.92 0.20
N MET A 100 -4.24 11.16 -0.48
CA MET A 100 -2.80 11.11 -0.15
C MET A 100 -2.08 12.42 -0.43
N VAL A 101 -2.34 13.06 -1.56
CA VAL A 101 -1.77 14.38 -1.85
C VAL A 101 -2.28 15.39 -0.82
N ASP A 102 -3.57 15.35 -0.51
CA ASP A 102 -4.18 16.22 0.50
C ASP A 102 -3.54 16.00 1.88
N ALA A 103 -3.25 14.75 2.27
CA ALA A 103 -2.60 14.45 3.55
C ALA A 103 -1.12 14.88 3.60
N LEU A 104 -0.38 14.75 2.50
CA LEU A 104 1.00 15.24 2.39
C LEU A 104 1.08 16.77 2.52
N LEU A 105 0.10 17.47 1.95
CA LEU A 105 -0.05 18.92 2.08
C LEU A 105 -0.38 19.31 3.53
N ALA A 106 -1.46 18.75 4.07
CA ALA A 106 -1.97 19.09 5.41
C ALA A 106 -0.96 18.79 6.54
N SER A 107 -0.11 17.77 6.37
CA SER A 107 0.92 17.38 7.36
C SER A 107 2.28 18.05 7.14
N GLY A 108 2.45 18.83 6.07
CA GLY A 108 3.75 19.35 5.64
C GLY A 108 4.73 18.29 5.12
N ALA A 109 4.32 17.02 5.01
CA ALA A 109 5.17 15.92 4.54
C ALA A 109 5.56 16.03 3.06
N HIS A 110 4.82 16.81 2.26
CA HIS A 110 5.15 17.09 0.86
C HIS A 110 6.54 17.70 0.66
N HIS A 111 7.10 18.41 1.65
CA HIS A 111 8.48 18.94 1.58
C HIS A 111 9.57 17.86 1.51
N TYR A 112 9.24 16.60 1.80
CA TYR A 112 10.19 15.48 1.83
C TYR A 112 9.99 14.52 0.66
N THR A 113 9.04 14.80 -0.24
CA THR A 113 8.70 13.87 -1.33
C THR A 113 8.64 14.59 -2.66
N GLU A 114 9.10 13.92 -3.70
CA GLU A 114 8.98 14.37 -5.07
C GLU A 114 8.25 13.31 -5.88
N PHE A 115 7.58 13.75 -6.95
CA PHE A 115 6.76 12.87 -7.77
C PHE A 115 7.05 13.12 -9.25
N LYS A 116 6.79 12.09 -10.06
CA LYS A 116 6.60 12.24 -11.52
C LYS A 116 5.26 11.68 -11.93
N LEU A 117 4.73 12.18 -13.05
CA LEU A 117 3.54 11.59 -13.65
C LEU A 117 3.84 10.20 -14.20
N LEU A 118 2.89 9.29 -14.02
CA LEU A 118 2.83 8.07 -14.81
C LEU A 118 2.56 8.46 -16.27
N GLN A 119 3.39 8.00 -17.20
CA GLN A 119 3.33 8.44 -18.60
C GLN A 119 2.22 7.75 -19.39
N GLY A 120 1.86 6.53 -18.99
CA GLY A 120 0.80 5.79 -19.68
C GLY A 120 0.29 4.60 -18.90
N SER A 121 -1.01 4.35 -19.06
CA SER A 121 -1.68 3.13 -18.64
C SER A 121 -2.01 2.30 -19.87
N TYR A 122 -1.73 1.00 -19.82
CA TYR A 122 -1.97 0.08 -20.91
C TYR A 122 -2.75 -1.14 -20.45
N MET A 123 -3.43 -1.78 -21.38
CA MET A 123 -4.10 -3.05 -21.17
C MET A 123 -3.63 -4.06 -22.21
N LEU A 124 -3.24 -5.24 -21.76
CA LEU A 124 -2.98 -6.36 -22.67
C LEU A 124 -4.33 -6.90 -23.17
N ASP A 125 -4.49 -6.98 -24.49
CA ASP A 125 -5.74 -7.43 -25.09
C ASP A 125 -6.00 -8.92 -24.79
N SER A 126 -7.18 -9.23 -24.23
CA SER A 126 -7.60 -10.59 -23.92
C SER A 126 -7.74 -11.46 -25.18
N GLY A 127 -8.00 -10.87 -26.35
CA GLY A 127 -8.16 -11.55 -27.63
C GLY A 127 -6.86 -11.66 -28.44
N ASP A 128 -5.88 -10.80 -28.16
CA ASP A 128 -4.56 -10.81 -28.79
C ASP A 128 -3.47 -10.52 -27.75
N ALA A 129 -2.92 -11.58 -27.17
CA ALA A 129 -1.88 -11.52 -26.14
C ALA A 129 -0.53 -10.94 -26.61
N GLN A 130 -0.45 -10.38 -27.82
CA GLN A 130 0.70 -9.67 -28.37
C GLN A 130 0.46 -8.16 -28.51
N ARG A 131 -0.73 -7.66 -28.14
CA ARG A 131 -1.10 -6.26 -28.35
C ARG A 131 -1.36 -5.53 -27.04
N LEU A 132 -0.57 -4.48 -26.80
CA LEU A 132 -0.83 -3.50 -25.75
C LEU A 132 -1.69 -2.38 -26.32
N THR A 133 -2.79 -2.10 -25.63
CA THR A 133 -3.71 -1.00 -25.96
C THR A 133 -3.55 0.12 -24.95
N SER A 134 -3.44 1.35 -25.41
CA SER A 134 -3.36 2.50 -24.51
C SER A 134 -4.74 2.73 -23.88
N VAL A 135 -4.76 2.98 -22.57
CA VAL A 135 -5.97 3.30 -21.82
C VAL A 135 -6.05 4.82 -21.64
N PRO A 136 -6.98 5.49 -22.33
CA PRO A 136 -7.16 6.93 -22.19
C PRO A 136 -7.61 7.30 -20.78
N SER A 137 -6.94 8.29 -20.19
CA SER A 137 -7.23 8.85 -18.87
C SER A 137 -7.95 10.19 -18.94
N THR A 138 -7.82 10.91 -20.06
CA THR A 138 -8.47 12.22 -20.29
C THR A 138 -9.47 12.19 -21.44
N ARG A 139 -10.42 13.14 -21.45
CA ARG A 139 -11.32 13.33 -22.62
C ARG A 139 -10.53 13.56 -23.90
N ALA A 140 -9.43 14.33 -23.83
CA ALA A 140 -8.55 14.60 -24.97
C ALA A 140 -7.92 13.31 -25.53
N GLU A 141 -7.40 12.44 -24.67
CA GLU A 141 -6.87 11.13 -25.08
C GLU A 141 -7.95 10.22 -25.66
N VAL A 142 -9.18 10.24 -25.12
CA VAL A 142 -10.30 9.47 -25.70
C VAL A 142 -10.55 9.90 -27.14
N PHE A 143 -10.54 11.21 -27.42
CA PHE A 143 -10.71 11.70 -28.78
C PHE A 143 -9.52 11.38 -29.68
N ALA A 144 -8.29 11.45 -29.17
CA ALA A 144 -7.07 11.15 -29.92
C ALA A 144 -6.83 9.65 -30.16
N SER A 145 -7.39 8.77 -29.32
CA SER A 145 -7.14 7.33 -29.36
C SER A 145 -7.50 6.71 -30.70
N ARG A 146 -6.57 5.92 -31.27
CA ARG A 146 -6.79 5.13 -32.49
C ARG A 146 -7.35 3.73 -32.20
N ASP A 147 -7.25 3.29 -30.94
CA ASP A 147 -7.73 1.99 -30.48
C ASP A 147 -9.23 1.97 -30.24
N LEU A 148 -9.84 3.15 -30.05
CA LEU A 148 -11.29 3.29 -29.88
C LEU A 148 -11.97 3.66 -31.20
N SER A 149 -12.98 2.89 -31.60
CA SER A 149 -13.81 3.24 -32.75
C SER A 149 -14.65 4.50 -32.48
N LEU A 150 -15.12 5.18 -33.52
CA LEU A 150 -16.02 6.33 -33.36
C LEU A 150 -17.32 5.97 -32.62
N ALA A 151 -17.79 4.74 -32.75
CA ALA A 151 -18.95 4.24 -32.02
C ALA A 151 -18.63 4.10 -30.53
N ASP A 152 -17.48 3.50 -30.19
CA ASP A 152 -17.02 3.34 -28.81
C ASP A 152 -16.80 4.69 -28.13
N LYS A 153 -16.20 5.66 -28.82
CA LYS A 153 -16.03 7.03 -28.30
C LYS A 153 -17.38 7.68 -27.95
N ARG A 154 -18.38 7.61 -28.84
CA ARG A 154 -19.73 8.16 -28.60
C ARG A 154 -20.42 7.48 -27.42
N VAL A 155 -20.30 6.16 -27.34
CA VAL A 155 -20.83 5.34 -26.24
C VAL A 155 -20.18 5.73 -24.92
N LEU A 156 -18.84 5.82 -24.88
CA LEU A 156 -18.07 6.18 -23.70
C LEU A 156 -18.42 7.59 -23.21
N MET A 157 -18.57 8.55 -24.12
CA MET A 157 -18.98 9.91 -23.73
C MET A 157 -20.39 9.96 -23.16
N ARG A 158 -21.34 9.19 -23.71
CA ARG A 158 -22.69 9.08 -23.11
C ARG A 158 -22.68 8.37 -21.76
N PHE A 159 -21.84 7.36 -21.62
CA PHE A 159 -21.59 6.69 -20.36
C PHE A 159 -21.10 7.73 -19.34
N LEU A 160 -19.99 8.41 -19.59
CA LEU A 160 -19.42 9.46 -18.73
C LEU A 160 -20.42 10.58 -18.39
N GLN A 161 -21.23 11.04 -19.35
CA GLN A 161 -22.28 12.04 -19.11
C GLN A 161 -23.37 11.53 -18.17
N ARG A 162 -23.79 10.27 -18.32
CA ARG A 162 -24.75 9.63 -17.41
C ARG A 162 -24.17 9.53 -16.01
N PHE A 163 -22.86 9.27 -15.86
CA PHE A 163 -22.19 9.29 -14.56
C PHE A 163 -22.11 10.67 -13.95
N SER A 164 -21.70 11.69 -14.71
CA SER A 164 -21.67 13.06 -14.21
C SER A 164 -23.04 13.49 -13.68
N GLY A 165 -24.13 13.05 -14.31
CA GLY A 165 -25.49 13.29 -13.79
C GLY A 165 -25.84 12.58 -12.48
N LEU A 166 -25.08 11.56 -12.07
CA LEU A 166 -25.19 10.84 -10.80
C LEU A 166 -24.23 11.37 -9.73
N LEU A 167 -23.21 12.13 -10.11
CA LEU A 167 -22.30 12.76 -9.16
C LEU A 167 -22.99 13.95 -8.48
N PRO A 168 -22.79 14.15 -7.16
CA PRO A 168 -23.37 15.28 -6.44
C PRO A 168 -22.81 16.64 -6.89
N HIS A 169 -21.66 16.67 -7.56
CA HIS A 169 -20.99 17.88 -8.03
C HIS A 169 -20.85 17.87 -9.56
N ASN A 170 -21.50 18.80 -10.25
CA ASN A 170 -21.31 19.00 -11.70
C ASN A 170 -20.16 19.98 -11.97
N GLU A 171 -19.57 19.91 -13.17
CA GLU A 171 -18.48 20.78 -13.69
C GLU A 171 -18.84 22.29 -13.78
N GLY A 172 -19.92 22.75 -13.15
CA GLY A 172 -20.44 24.12 -13.19
C GLY A 172 -20.72 24.78 -11.84
N GLY A 173 -20.29 24.19 -10.71
CA GLY A 173 -20.40 24.83 -9.39
C GLY A 173 -21.82 24.94 -8.80
N GLU A 174 -22.87 24.51 -9.52
CA GLU A 174 -24.19 24.33 -8.92
C GLU A 174 -24.17 23.07 -8.04
N VAL A 175 -24.15 23.30 -6.73
CA VAL A 175 -24.38 22.27 -5.70
C VAL A 175 -25.79 21.74 -5.90
N ARG A 176 -25.96 20.50 -6.38
CA ARG A 176 -27.20 19.77 -6.06
C ARG A 176 -27.13 19.50 -4.57
N ASP A 177 -28.26 19.66 -3.88
CA ASP A 177 -28.37 19.24 -2.47
C ASP A 177 -27.73 17.84 -2.35
N PRO A 178 -26.78 17.64 -1.42
CA PRO A 178 -26.14 16.35 -1.23
C PRO A 178 -27.24 15.31 -1.09
N VAL A 179 -27.16 14.25 -1.90
CA VAL A 179 -28.08 13.11 -1.76
C VAL A 179 -27.96 12.65 -0.31
N PRO A 180 -29.04 12.72 0.50
CA PRO A 180 -28.99 12.30 1.90
C PRO A 180 -28.37 10.90 1.99
N ALA A 181 -27.51 10.65 2.99
CA ALA A 181 -26.87 9.34 3.20
C ALA A 181 -27.90 8.18 3.29
N ASP A 182 -29.16 8.53 3.58
CA ASP A 182 -30.31 7.63 3.74
C ASP A 182 -31.10 7.42 2.43
N THR A 183 -30.69 8.03 1.32
CA THR A 183 -31.32 7.83 0.02
C THR A 183 -30.87 6.47 -0.50
N HIS A 184 -31.68 5.45 -0.25
CA HIS A 184 -31.57 4.16 -0.92
C HIS A 184 -31.89 4.31 -2.41
N ASP A 185 -31.00 4.93 -3.18
CA ASP A 185 -31.04 4.84 -4.63
C ASP A 185 -30.67 3.38 -4.97
N PRO A 186 -31.63 2.57 -5.47
CA PRO A 186 -31.38 1.17 -5.77
C PRO A 186 -30.26 1.01 -6.81
N VAL A 187 -30.02 2.02 -7.66
CA VAL A 187 -28.97 2.02 -8.66
C VAL A 187 -27.59 2.09 -8.00
N LEU A 188 -27.40 2.94 -6.99
CA LEU A 188 -26.11 3.08 -6.30
C LEU A 188 -25.73 1.82 -5.52
N ALA A 189 -26.72 1.07 -5.04
CA ALA A 189 -26.53 -0.20 -4.34
C ALA A 189 -26.24 -1.38 -5.29
N THR A 190 -26.52 -1.28 -6.59
CA THR A 190 -26.24 -2.37 -7.54
C THR A 190 -24.74 -2.58 -7.74
N PRO A 191 -24.27 -3.83 -7.95
CA PRO A 191 -22.91 -4.10 -8.37
C PRO A 191 -22.54 -3.32 -9.64
N PHE A 192 -21.34 -2.76 -9.69
CA PHE A 192 -20.92 -1.92 -10.81
C PHE A 192 -20.86 -2.71 -12.13
N ALA A 193 -20.50 -4.00 -12.09
CA ALA A 193 -20.58 -4.89 -13.24
C ALA A 193 -22.00 -4.97 -13.84
N ASP A 194 -23.02 -5.02 -12.98
CA ASP A 194 -24.42 -5.03 -13.39
C ASP A 194 -24.83 -3.68 -13.95
N PHE A 195 -24.42 -2.58 -13.30
CA PHE A 195 -24.65 -1.23 -13.83
C PHE A 195 -24.10 -1.08 -15.24
N MET A 196 -22.84 -1.45 -15.48
CA MET A 196 -22.23 -1.37 -16.81
C MET A 196 -22.97 -2.22 -17.84
N THR A 197 -23.43 -3.42 -17.46
CA THR A 197 -24.19 -4.30 -18.34
C THR A 197 -25.58 -3.74 -18.64
N ASN A 198 -26.28 -3.24 -17.63
CA ASN A 198 -27.62 -2.65 -17.72
C ASN A 198 -27.66 -1.31 -18.46
N THR A 199 -26.53 -0.59 -18.54
CA THR A 199 -26.45 0.58 -19.43
C THR A 199 -26.62 0.18 -20.90
N GLY A 200 -26.42 -1.09 -21.27
CA GLY A 200 -26.69 -1.66 -22.60
C GLY A 200 -25.82 -1.11 -23.74
N LEU A 201 -24.90 -0.21 -23.43
CA LEU A 201 -24.15 0.57 -24.42
C LEU A 201 -22.71 0.08 -24.60
N LEU A 202 -22.12 -0.57 -23.59
CA LEU A 202 -20.70 -0.93 -23.57
C LEU A 202 -20.48 -2.40 -23.97
N ARG A 203 -19.62 -2.62 -24.96
CA ARG A 203 -19.04 -3.94 -25.28
C ARG A 203 -18.16 -4.47 -24.13
N ALA A 204 -17.97 -5.78 -24.06
CA ALA A 204 -17.24 -6.43 -22.96
C ALA A 204 -15.83 -5.86 -22.76
N ASP A 205 -15.08 -5.70 -23.84
CA ASP A 205 -13.71 -5.17 -23.78
C ASP A 205 -13.68 -3.73 -23.25
N LEU A 206 -14.63 -2.88 -23.65
CA LEU A 206 -14.71 -1.50 -23.17
C LEU A 206 -15.10 -1.45 -21.68
N ARG A 207 -15.93 -2.37 -21.20
CA ARG A 207 -16.21 -2.51 -19.76
C ARG A 207 -14.94 -2.90 -19.00
N ALA A 208 -14.13 -3.82 -19.53
CA ALA A 208 -12.86 -4.21 -18.94
C ALA A 208 -11.84 -3.04 -18.94
N THR A 209 -11.75 -2.28 -20.03
CA THR A 209 -10.92 -1.06 -20.11
C THR A 209 -11.33 -0.03 -19.06
N ILE A 210 -12.63 0.21 -18.88
CA ILE A 210 -13.13 1.17 -17.88
C ILE A 210 -12.84 0.66 -16.47
N ALA A 211 -13.25 -0.58 -16.15
CA ALA A 211 -13.12 -1.13 -14.81
C ALA A 211 -11.67 -1.32 -14.38
N HIS A 212 -10.89 -2.04 -15.19
CA HIS A 212 -9.53 -2.43 -14.81
C HIS A 212 -8.49 -1.41 -15.30
N GLY A 213 -8.63 -0.90 -16.53
CA GLY A 213 -7.64 0.02 -17.10
C GLY A 213 -7.71 1.43 -16.48
N ALA A 214 -8.90 2.03 -16.43
CA ALA A 214 -9.06 3.42 -16.01
C ALA A 214 -9.32 3.56 -14.50
N LEU A 215 -10.17 2.69 -13.94
CA LEU A 215 -10.58 2.75 -12.53
C LEU A 215 -9.76 1.85 -11.60
N LEU A 216 -8.83 1.06 -12.16
CA LEU A 216 -7.92 0.19 -11.42
C LEU A 216 -8.64 -0.79 -10.47
N LEU A 217 -9.83 -1.25 -10.85
CA LEU A 217 -10.62 -2.18 -10.03
C LEU A 217 -10.09 -3.61 -10.20
N PRO A 218 -9.74 -4.35 -9.13
CA PRO A 218 -9.39 -5.76 -9.24
C PRO A 218 -10.57 -6.62 -9.72
N ASP A 219 -11.76 -6.37 -9.14
CA ASP A 219 -13.01 -7.04 -9.51
C ASP A 219 -14.20 -6.06 -9.44
N PRO A 220 -14.80 -5.68 -10.59
CA PRO A 220 -15.95 -4.77 -10.62
C PRO A 220 -17.26 -5.39 -10.11
N SER A 221 -17.33 -6.71 -9.89
CA SER A 221 -18.52 -7.38 -9.38
C SER A 221 -18.67 -7.27 -7.86
N LEU A 222 -17.56 -7.02 -7.15
CA LEU A 222 -17.53 -6.92 -5.69
C LEU A 222 -17.86 -5.52 -5.16
N LEU A 223 -17.87 -4.49 -6.02
CA LEU A 223 -18.07 -3.11 -5.62
C LEU A 223 -19.44 -2.61 -6.05
N SER A 224 -20.10 -1.89 -5.14
CA SER A 224 -21.34 -1.17 -5.45
C SER A 224 -21.06 0.00 -6.39
N THR A 225 -22.06 0.38 -7.17
CA THR A 225 -21.97 1.50 -8.11
C THR A 225 -21.61 2.79 -7.40
N GLY A 226 -22.17 3.06 -6.21
CA GLY A 226 -21.83 4.23 -5.40
C GLY A 226 -20.34 4.35 -5.09
N VAL A 227 -19.69 3.27 -4.62
CA VAL A 227 -18.24 3.26 -4.34
C VAL A 227 -17.43 3.52 -5.59
N VAL A 228 -17.88 3.01 -6.75
CA VAL A 228 -17.19 3.23 -8.02
C VAL A 228 -17.38 4.66 -8.55
N LEU A 229 -18.50 5.32 -8.25
CA LEU A 229 -18.68 6.74 -8.57
C LEU A 229 -17.63 7.61 -7.89
N ASP A 230 -17.33 7.35 -6.63
CA ASP A 230 -16.30 8.09 -5.90
C ASP A 230 -14.91 7.89 -6.54
N ARG A 231 -14.59 6.67 -6.99
CA ARG A 231 -13.35 6.39 -7.73
C ARG A 231 -13.30 7.10 -9.09
N LEU A 232 -14.42 7.19 -9.80
CA LEU A 232 -14.50 7.93 -11.05
C LEU A 232 -14.36 9.44 -10.83
N ALA A 233 -14.99 9.99 -9.79
CA ALA A 233 -14.84 11.39 -9.42
C ALA A 233 -13.38 11.71 -9.05
N LEU A 234 -12.72 10.81 -8.33
CA LEU A 234 -11.29 10.89 -8.03
C LEU A 234 -10.44 10.90 -9.31
N LEU A 235 -10.71 10.00 -10.26
CA LEU A 235 -10.03 9.97 -11.55
C LEU A 235 -10.20 11.31 -12.29
N GLN A 236 -11.43 11.85 -12.33
CA GLN A 236 -11.72 13.14 -12.99
C GLN A 236 -11.02 14.32 -12.32
N ARG A 237 -10.97 14.36 -10.97
CA ARG A 237 -10.25 15.39 -10.20
C ARG A 237 -8.73 15.32 -10.40
N SER A 238 -8.22 14.14 -10.72
CA SER A 238 -6.78 13.87 -10.83
C SER A 238 -6.26 14.06 -12.25
N ALA A 239 -7.01 13.62 -13.26
CA ALA A 239 -6.61 13.68 -14.66
C ALA A 239 -6.47 15.14 -15.13
N GLY A 240 -5.34 15.47 -15.76
CA GLY A 240 -5.06 16.82 -16.23
C GLY A 240 -4.68 17.83 -15.14
N ARG A 241 -4.66 17.43 -13.85
CA ARG A 241 -4.40 18.34 -12.72
C ARG A 241 -3.04 19.03 -12.77
N TYR A 242 -2.04 18.33 -13.30
CA TYR A 242 -0.65 18.81 -13.36
C TYR A 242 -0.22 19.24 -14.77
N GLY A 243 -1.17 19.41 -15.69
CA GLY A 243 -0.90 19.85 -17.06
C GLY A 243 -1.92 19.30 -18.05
N ALA A 244 -2.16 20.02 -19.14
CA ALA A 244 -3.05 19.55 -20.18
C ALA A 244 -2.52 18.25 -20.81
N GLY A 245 -3.34 17.19 -20.81
CA GLY A 245 -2.94 15.87 -21.30
C GLY A 245 -2.09 15.05 -20.33
N SER A 246 -1.94 15.49 -19.07
CA SER A 246 -1.35 14.67 -18.02
C SER A 246 -2.35 13.62 -17.51
N GLY A 247 -1.83 12.43 -17.20
CA GLY A 247 -2.60 11.36 -16.56
C GLY A 247 -3.01 11.70 -15.13
N ALA A 248 -3.70 10.76 -14.48
CA ALA A 248 -4.24 10.93 -13.13
C ALA A 248 -3.30 10.48 -12.00
N LEU A 249 -2.23 9.75 -12.33
CA LEU A 249 -1.41 8.99 -11.38
C LEU A 249 0.00 9.56 -11.29
N LEU A 250 0.52 9.57 -10.07
CA LEU A 250 1.85 9.99 -9.69
C LEU A 250 2.67 8.79 -9.22
N CYS A 251 3.96 8.81 -9.54
CA CYS A 251 4.97 7.88 -9.08
C CYS A 251 5.90 8.62 -8.10
N PRO A 252 6.08 8.14 -6.87
CA PRO A 252 7.06 8.69 -5.95
C PRO A 252 8.48 8.53 -6.53
N MET A 253 9.27 9.60 -6.48
CA MET A 253 10.72 9.54 -6.72
C MET A 253 11.36 8.70 -5.60
N HIS A 254 12.43 7.95 -5.93
CA HIS A 254 13.14 7.06 -5.00
C HIS A 254 12.35 5.88 -4.44
N GLY A 255 11.10 5.66 -4.89
CA GLY A 255 10.26 4.52 -4.52
C GLY A 255 9.14 4.85 -3.53
N GLY A 256 8.22 3.90 -3.36
CA GLY A 256 7.02 4.08 -2.53
C GLY A 256 7.28 4.25 -1.03
N GLY A 257 8.42 3.74 -0.54
CA GLY A 257 8.83 3.82 0.86
C GLY A 257 9.09 5.24 1.36
N GLU A 258 9.36 6.19 0.46
CA GLU A 258 9.53 7.61 0.80
C GLU A 258 8.28 8.22 1.44
N LEU A 259 7.08 7.73 1.09
CA LEU A 259 5.83 8.19 1.71
C LEU A 259 5.82 7.91 3.22
N ALA A 260 6.20 6.69 3.62
CA ALA A 260 6.24 6.31 5.03
C ALA A 260 7.31 7.10 5.80
N GLN A 261 8.48 7.31 5.19
CA GLN A 261 9.55 8.13 5.76
C GLN A 261 9.14 9.59 5.93
N ALA A 262 8.43 10.17 4.96
CA ALA A 262 7.93 11.54 5.02
C ALA A 262 6.96 11.76 6.18
N PHE A 263 6.06 10.80 6.43
CA PHE A 263 5.16 10.87 7.59
C PHE A 263 5.90 10.57 8.90
N CYS A 264 6.88 9.68 8.93
CA CYS A 264 7.77 9.52 10.08
C CYS A 264 8.45 10.87 10.40
N ARG A 265 9.00 11.55 9.39
CA ARG A 265 9.61 12.87 9.56
C ARG A 265 8.62 13.90 10.10
N SER A 266 7.40 13.93 9.56
CA SER A 266 6.31 14.79 10.06
C SER A 266 5.97 14.51 11.52
N ALA A 267 5.85 13.24 11.92
CA ALA A 267 5.64 12.83 13.30
C ALA A 267 6.77 13.29 14.23
N ALA A 268 8.03 13.14 13.81
CA ALA A 268 9.19 13.56 14.60
C ALA A 268 9.24 15.08 14.80
N VAL A 269 8.87 15.86 13.77
CA VAL A 269 8.70 17.32 13.88
C VAL A 269 7.58 17.67 14.87
N GLY A 270 6.51 16.87 14.91
CA GLY A 270 5.45 16.94 15.91
C GLY A 270 5.85 16.48 17.32
N GLY A 271 7.10 16.06 17.53
CA GLY A 271 7.62 15.65 18.84
C GLY A 271 7.59 14.14 19.10
N ALA A 272 7.26 13.31 18.11
CA ALA A 272 7.35 11.86 18.25
C ALA A 272 8.81 11.39 18.41
N VAL A 273 9.05 10.46 19.33
CA VAL A 273 10.34 9.78 19.48
C VAL A 273 10.36 8.59 18.54
N GLN A 274 11.45 8.44 17.77
CA GLN A 274 11.61 7.33 16.82
C GLN A 274 12.82 6.46 17.14
N MET A 275 12.63 5.15 17.08
CA MET A 275 13.71 4.19 17.29
C MET A 275 13.59 2.99 16.35
N LEU A 276 14.59 2.82 15.49
CA LEU A 276 14.80 1.60 14.72
C LEU A 276 15.58 0.56 15.54
N ARG A 277 15.66 -0.68 15.05
CA ARG A 277 16.35 -1.81 15.71
C ARG A 277 15.88 -2.05 17.14
N SER A 278 14.61 -1.77 17.40
CA SER A 278 14.00 -1.76 18.73
C SER A 278 12.83 -2.74 18.76
N PRO A 279 13.10 -4.06 18.71
CA PRO A 279 12.04 -5.06 18.72
C PRO A 279 11.27 -5.04 20.05
N VAL A 280 9.95 -4.99 19.96
CA VAL A 280 9.06 -5.18 21.11
C VAL A 280 8.96 -6.66 21.42
N VAL A 281 9.28 -7.01 22.66
CA VAL A 281 9.30 -8.40 23.11
C VAL A 281 7.92 -8.86 23.53
N ALA A 282 7.15 -8.03 24.23
CA ALA A 282 5.81 -8.40 24.65
C ALA A 282 4.92 -7.19 24.92
N LEU A 283 3.61 -7.37 24.75
CA LEU A 283 2.58 -6.46 25.27
C LEU A 283 2.26 -6.80 26.73
N ARG A 284 2.15 -5.80 27.59
CA ARG A 284 1.71 -5.96 28.98
C ARG A 284 0.18 -5.85 29.01
N LEU A 285 -0.50 -6.94 29.33
CA LEU A 285 -1.96 -7.01 29.36
C LEU A 285 -2.49 -7.08 30.80
N GLU A 286 -3.58 -6.38 31.07
CA GLU A 286 -4.32 -6.45 32.34
C GLU A 286 -5.80 -6.76 32.13
N SER A 287 -6.39 -7.51 33.06
CA SER A 287 -7.82 -7.80 33.10
C SER A 287 -8.61 -6.53 33.39
N ALA A 288 -9.71 -6.29 32.68
CA ALA A 288 -10.45 -5.03 32.80
C ALA A 288 -11.07 -4.79 34.20
N GLU A 289 -11.20 -5.82 35.04
CA GLU A 289 -11.71 -5.71 36.41
C GLU A 289 -10.73 -5.02 37.40
N GLY A 290 -9.44 -4.88 37.03
CA GLY A 290 -8.40 -4.26 37.86
C GLY A 290 -8.01 -2.82 37.47
N SER A 291 -8.54 -2.29 36.37
CA SER A 291 -8.11 -1.01 35.81
C SER A 291 -8.84 0.18 36.46
N GLN A 292 -8.33 0.67 37.59
CA GLN A 292 -8.57 2.05 38.01
C GLN A 292 -7.57 2.98 37.33
N ILE A 293 -7.70 3.18 36.02
CA ILE A 293 -7.06 4.31 35.36
C ILE A 293 -7.98 5.52 35.55
N GLY A 294 -7.55 6.43 36.41
CA GLY A 294 -8.28 7.66 36.71
C GLY A 294 -8.44 8.55 35.47
N GLY A 295 -9.68 8.97 35.24
CA GLY A 295 -10.04 10.16 34.48
C GLY A 295 -10.56 9.92 33.07
N GLY A 296 -11.90 9.95 32.91
CA GLY A 296 -12.55 10.22 31.62
C GLY A 296 -13.23 9.03 30.91
N ALA A 297 -13.95 8.17 31.62
CA ALA A 297 -14.78 7.15 30.97
C ALA A 297 -16.08 7.77 30.42
N ALA A 298 -16.19 7.83 29.09
CA ALA A 298 -17.44 8.05 28.38
C ALA A 298 -18.43 6.94 28.76
N THR A 299 -19.58 7.34 29.30
CA THR A 299 -20.71 6.46 29.62
C THR A 299 -21.37 5.98 28.32
N VAL A 300 -21.25 4.70 28.01
CA VAL A 300 -22.05 4.04 26.96
C VAL A 300 -23.44 3.75 27.54
N SER A 301 -24.45 4.40 26.96
CA SER A 301 -25.86 4.16 27.25
C SER A 301 -26.33 2.83 26.67
N ASP A 302 -27.07 2.11 27.50
CA ASP A 302 -27.70 0.81 27.30
C ASP A 302 -28.73 0.83 26.13
N SER A 303 -28.54 -0.05 25.13
CA SER A 303 -29.65 -0.53 24.29
C SER A 303 -29.35 -1.92 23.69
N ALA A 304 -30.20 -2.87 24.07
CA ALA A 304 -30.39 -4.25 23.61
C ALA A 304 -29.54 -4.72 22.39
N GLY A 305 -28.40 -5.36 22.69
CA GLY A 305 -27.63 -6.24 21.83
C GLY A 305 -27.07 -7.41 22.64
N PRO A 306 -26.59 -8.51 22.02
CA PRO A 306 -26.37 -9.79 22.69
C PRO A 306 -25.34 -9.65 23.83
N LYS A 307 -25.63 -10.26 24.98
CA LYS A 307 -24.73 -10.31 26.13
C LYS A 307 -23.44 -11.06 25.74
N VAL A 308 -22.38 -10.33 25.42
CA VAL A 308 -21.02 -10.88 25.29
C VAL A 308 -20.33 -10.77 26.65
N GLY A 309 -20.18 -11.91 27.31
CA GLY A 309 -19.41 -12.03 28.55
C GLY A 309 -17.91 -11.90 28.31
N ALA A 310 -17.22 -11.37 29.33
CA ALA A 310 -15.80 -11.02 29.42
C ALA A 310 -15.41 -9.68 28.75
N SER A 311 -15.09 -8.69 29.58
CA SER A 311 -14.43 -7.44 29.18
C SER A 311 -13.08 -7.75 28.51
N ARG A 312 -12.84 -7.25 27.30
CA ARG A 312 -11.56 -7.42 26.59
C ARG A 312 -10.39 -6.90 27.44
N PRO A 313 -9.22 -7.56 27.42
CA PRO A 313 -8.05 -7.11 28.16
C PRO A 313 -7.59 -5.73 27.66
N VAL A 314 -6.86 -5.01 28.50
CA VAL A 314 -6.27 -3.69 28.18
C VAL A 314 -4.75 -3.83 28.16
N CYS A 315 -4.11 -3.28 27.14
CA CYS A 315 -2.65 -3.19 27.06
C CYS A 315 -2.18 -1.96 27.86
N THR A 316 -1.42 -2.15 28.95
CA THR A 316 -0.94 -1.04 29.79
C THR A 316 0.47 -0.58 29.45
N GLY A 317 1.19 -1.34 28.64
CA GLY A 317 2.55 -1.00 28.21
C GLY A 317 3.19 -2.06 27.32
N ILE A 318 4.47 -1.85 27.03
CA ILE A 318 5.30 -2.75 26.24
C ILE A 318 6.60 -3.07 26.97
N TYR A 319 7.22 -4.19 26.61
CA TYR A 319 8.57 -4.56 27.03
C TYR A 319 9.55 -4.46 25.86
N LEU A 320 10.62 -3.69 26.06
CA LEU A 320 11.75 -3.56 25.15
C LEU A 320 12.94 -4.38 25.66
N GLY A 321 13.69 -5.02 24.75
CA GLY A 321 14.89 -5.77 25.08
C GLY A 321 14.65 -7.17 25.67
N THR A 322 15.69 -8.00 25.70
CA THR A 322 15.63 -9.39 26.21
C THR A 322 16.47 -9.54 27.48
N GLY A 323 16.10 -10.49 28.36
CA GLY A 323 16.86 -10.78 29.58
C GLY A 323 16.70 -9.72 30.69
N ASP A 324 17.79 -9.42 31.40
CA ASP A 324 17.82 -8.51 32.55
C ASP A 324 17.78 -7.02 32.18
N ASP A 325 18.05 -6.67 30.90
CA ASP A 325 17.98 -5.29 30.37
C ASP A 325 16.58 -4.90 29.88
N ARG A 326 15.54 -5.60 30.34
CA ARG A 326 14.15 -5.33 29.95
C ARG A 326 13.71 -3.96 30.45
N GLN A 327 13.39 -3.08 29.51
CA GLN A 327 12.81 -1.78 29.79
C GLN A 327 11.30 -1.82 29.58
N GLU A 328 10.55 -1.39 30.59
CA GLU A 328 9.11 -1.23 30.50
C GLU A 328 8.75 0.20 30.09
N VAL A 329 7.81 0.34 29.17
CA VAL A 329 7.25 1.63 28.76
C VAL A 329 5.73 1.55 28.80
N ALA A 330 5.09 2.40 29.61
CA ALA A 330 3.64 2.44 29.71
C ALA A 330 3.01 3.11 28.47
N ALA A 331 1.87 2.57 28.03
CA ALA A 331 1.15 3.01 26.83
C ALA A 331 -0.31 3.32 27.16
N GLY A 332 -0.83 4.45 26.63
CA GLY A 332 -2.28 4.69 26.61
C GLY A 332 -2.97 3.86 25.53
N VAL A 333 -2.42 3.90 24.32
CA VAL A 333 -2.87 3.19 23.13
C VAL A 333 -1.66 2.56 22.44
N VAL A 334 -1.84 1.36 21.88
CA VAL A 334 -0.85 0.73 21.01
C VAL A 334 -1.41 0.58 19.60
N ILE A 335 -0.68 1.09 18.61
CA ILE A 335 -0.98 0.94 17.19
C ILE A 335 0.16 0.14 16.57
N GLY A 336 -0.08 -0.70 15.58
CA GLY A 336 1.02 -1.32 14.86
C GLY A 336 0.61 -2.23 13.73
N GLY A 337 1.59 -2.68 12.95
CA GLY A 337 1.38 -3.65 11.90
C GLY A 337 0.89 -4.98 12.44
N VAL A 338 0.21 -5.75 11.58
CA VAL A 338 -0.41 -7.02 11.97
C VAL A 338 0.64 -8.00 12.52
N ALA A 339 1.78 -8.11 11.83
CA ALA A 339 2.85 -9.03 12.20
C ALA A 339 3.53 -8.62 13.52
N GLU A 340 3.77 -7.33 13.72
CA GLU A 340 4.40 -6.77 14.91
C GLU A 340 3.54 -7.00 16.15
N ILE A 341 2.23 -6.74 16.06
CA ILE A 341 1.29 -6.99 17.15
C ILE A 341 1.17 -8.49 17.43
N ALA A 342 1.03 -9.32 16.39
CA ALA A 342 0.90 -10.77 16.55
C ALA A 342 2.14 -11.36 17.26
N SER A 343 3.34 -10.94 16.86
CA SER A 343 4.60 -11.36 17.49
C SER A 343 4.66 -10.94 18.96
N ALA A 344 4.31 -9.68 19.28
CA ALA A 344 4.36 -9.17 20.65
C ALA A 344 3.30 -9.82 21.57
N LEU A 345 2.13 -10.20 21.04
CA LEU A 345 1.12 -10.95 21.79
C LEU A 345 1.58 -12.38 22.08
N HIS A 346 2.06 -13.09 21.06
CA HIS A 346 2.48 -14.49 21.20
C HIS A 346 3.63 -14.66 22.21
N LEU A 347 4.63 -13.80 22.14
CA LEU A 347 5.74 -13.80 23.10
C LEU A 347 5.29 -13.43 24.52
N GLY A 348 4.30 -12.55 24.65
CA GLY A 348 3.68 -12.21 25.94
C GLY A 348 3.00 -13.41 26.60
N GLU A 349 2.26 -14.22 25.83
CA GLU A 349 1.64 -15.45 26.32
C GLU A 349 2.68 -16.46 26.81
N GLN A 350 3.73 -16.71 26.02
CA GLN A 350 4.83 -17.61 26.41
C GLN A 350 5.51 -17.16 27.72
N MET A 351 5.67 -15.85 27.91
CA MET A 351 6.24 -15.29 29.14
C MET A 351 5.31 -15.46 30.35
N ALA A 352 4.00 -15.29 30.17
CA ALA A 352 3.01 -15.50 31.23
C ALA A 352 2.97 -16.98 31.66
N ASP A 353 3.03 -17.91 30.71
CA ASP A 353 3.06 -19.35 30.98
C ASP A 353 4.37 -19.79 31.68
N ALA A 354 5.51 -19.21 31.29
CA ALA A 354 6.79 -19.44 31.95
C ALA A 354 6.81 -18.92 33.40
N ALA A 355 6.15 -17.79 33.68
CA ALA A 355 6.04 -17.25 35.03
C ALA A 355 5.11 -18.10 35.93
N GLN A 356 4.04 -18.66 35.37
CA GLN A 356 3.09 -19.50 36.10
C GLN A 356 3.61 -20.93 36.37
N SER A 357 4.54 -21.42 35.56
CA SER A 357 5.18 -22.73 35.72
C SER A 357 6.32 -22.77 36.76
N HIS A 358 6.71 -21.61 37.29
CA HIS A 358 7.63 -21.49 38.43
C HIS A 358 7.01 -20.77 39.65
N PRO A 359 6.07 -21.40 40.38
CA PRO A 359 5.70 -20.95 41.71
C PRO A 359 6.59 -21.66 42.75
N ASP A 360 7.38 -20.88 43.49
CA ASP A 360 8.17 -21.26 44.66
C ASP A 360 9.39 -22.21 44.51
N GLY A 361 10.54 -21.68 44.90
CA GLY A 361 11.79 -22.41 45.10
C GLY A 361 12.72 -21.73 46.10
N GLY A 362 12.20 -21.28 47.24
CA GLY A 362 13.00 -20.83 48.37
C GLY A 362 13.37 -21.98 49.31
N ALA A 363 14.67 -22.08 49.61
CA ALA A 363 15.35 -22.84 50.68
C ALA A 363 15.87 -24.27 50.38
N GLY A 364 17.20 -24.35 50.26
CA GLY A 364 18.06 -25.32 50.96
C GLY A 364 17.94 -26.81 50.63
N GLY A 365 18.89 -27.32 49.84
CA GLY A 365 19.10 -28.77 49.71
C GLY A 365 20.27 -29.13 48.80
N VAL A 366 21.44 -29.38 49.40
CA VAL A 366 22.60 -30.00 48.74
C VAL A 366 22.24 -31.42 48.33
N VAL A 367 22.34 -31.79 47.05
CA VAL A 367 22.66 -33.16 46.60
C VAL A 367 23.44 -33.12 45.29
N HIS A 368 24.70 -33.57 45.33
CA HIS A 368 25.49 -34.01 44.18
C HIS A 368 24.90 -35.30 43.57
N GLY A 369 24.92 -35.45 42.24
CA GLY A 369 24.73 -36.76 41.63
C GLY A 369 24.70 -36.76 40.11
N ALA A 370 25.78 -37.25 39.51
CA ALA A 370 25.92 -37.56 38.10
C ALA A 370 24.97 -38.71 37.66
N GLY A 371 24.62 -38.76 36.36
CA GLY A 371 24.04 -39.97 35.76
C GLY A 371 23.24 -39.75 34.47
N GLN A 372 23.92 -39.71 33.34
CA GLN A 372 23.40 -40.15 32.04
C GLN A 372 23.42 -41.71 31.99
N PRO A 373 22.88 -42.40 30.96
CA PRO A 373 21.48 -42.60 30.55
C PRO A 373 21.19 -44.13 30.38
N CYS A 374 20.23 -44.51 29.52
CA CYS A 374 19.84 -45.88 29.07
C CYS A 374 18.68 -46.51 29.89
N GLY A 375 17.70 -47.21 29.31
CA GLY A 375 17.53 -47.70 27.95
C GLY A 375 16.15 -48.34 27.77
N GLU A 376 15.92 -48.78 26.53
CA GLU A 376 14.76 -49.50 25.99
C GLU A 376 14.32 -50.72 26.83
N VAL A 377 13.05 -51.15 26.71
CA VAL A 377 12.62 -52.50 26.27
C VAL A 377 11.08 -52.56 26.11
N SER A 378 10.70 -53.34 25.11
CA SER A 378 9.47 -53.65 24.39
C SER A 378 8.37 -54.50 25.06
N ASP A 379 7.20 -54.42 24.41
CA ASP A 379 6.21 -55.46 24.07
C ASP A 379 5.30 -56.16 25.10
N GLY A 380 4.01 -56.27 24.72
CA GLY A 380 3.02 -57.14 25.34
C GLY A 380 1.59 -56.97 24.82
N THR A 381 1.25 -57.66 23.73
CA THR A 381 -0.09 -57.82 23.10
C THR A 381 -1.12 -58.62 23.92
N ALA A 382 -2.38 -58.17 23.91
CA ALA A 382 -3.65 -58.95 23.87
C ALA A 382 -4.81 -57.91 23.76
N GLY A 383 -5.86 -57.98 22.94
CA GLY A 383 -6.59 -59.07 22.28
C GLY A 383 -8.08 -58.94 22.67
N GLY A 384 -8.98 -58.48 21.78
CA GLY A 384 -10.43 -58.49 22.04
C GLY A 384 -11.27 -57.61 21.12
N ALA A 385 -12.08 -58.25 20.28
CA ALA A 385 -13.01 -57.63 19.32
C ALA A 385 -14.35 -57.20 19.95
N GLY A 386 -14.92 -56.09 19.47
CA GLY A 386 -16.30 -55.66 19.74
C GLY A 386 -16.75 -54.64 18.70
N GLN A 387 -17.89 -54.91 18.05
CA GLN A 387 -18.51 -54.16 16.94
C GLN A 387 -18.91 -52.71 17.28
N PRO A 388 -19.12 -51.84 16.26
CA PRO A 388 -19.41 -50.42 16.47
C PRO A 388 -20.90 -50.19 16.73
N CYS A 389 -21.21 -49.40 17.76
CA CYS A 389 -22.55 -48.85 17.99
C CYS A 389 -22.58 -47.41 17.47
N GLY A 390 -23.67 -47.07 16.79
CA GLY A 390 -23.82 -45.87 15.98
C GLY A 390 -24.20 -44.59 16.73
N ASP A 391 -24.18 -43.54 15.92
CA ASP A 391 -24.92 -42.28 16.01
C ASP A 391 -24.82 -41.46 17.30
N ALA A 392 -23.84 -40.56 17.31
CA ALA A 392 -23.99 -39.25 17.92
C ALA A 392 -23.96 -38.19 16.82
N SER A 393 -25.13 -37.59 16.60
CA SER A 393 -25.39 -36.45 15.73
C SER A 393 -24.29 -35.39 15.79
N SER A 394 -23.64 -35.14 14.66
CA SER A 394 -22.78 -33.99 14.43
C SER A 394 -23.62 -32.71 14.51
N CYS A 395 -23.47 -31.94 15.59
CA CYS A 395 -23.86 -30.54 15.60
C CYS A 395 -22.96 -29.79 14.60
N PRO A 396 -23.50 -29.12 13.56
CA PRO A 396 -22.70 -28.23 12.74
C PRO A 396 -22.57 -26.90 13.51
N SER A 397 -21.62 -26.82 14.45
CA SER A 397 -21.10 -25.53 14.90
C SER A 397 -19.98 -25.10 13.95
N SER A 398 -20.29 -24.98 12.66
CA SER A 398 -19.46 -24.18 11.75
C SER A 398 -19.95 -22.75 11.89
N GLU A 399 -19.32 -21.97 12.79
CA GLU A 399 -19.34 -20.53 12.64
C GLU A 399 -19.01 -20.19 11.17
N PRO A 400 -19.70 -19.23 10.54
CA PRO A 400 -19.37 -18.86 9.17
C PRO A 400 -17.91 -18.43 9.13
N GLU A 401 -17.05 -19.26 8.52
CA GLU A 401 -15.63 -19.00 8.38
C GLU A 401 -15.49 -17.71 7.56
N ARG A 402 -15.13 -16.60 8.22
CA ARG A 402 -14.93 -15.30 7.57
C ARG A 402 -13.87 -15.51 6.48
N PRO A 403 -14.09 -15.03 5.23
CA PRO A 403 -13.18 -15.30 4.13
C PRO A 403 -11.75 -14.88 4.51
N ARG A 404 -10.82 -15.83 4.47
CA ARG A 404 -9.40 -15.56 4.73
C ARG A 404 -8.90 -14.53 3.73
N ALA A 405 -8.06 -13.60 4.19
CA ALA A 405 -7.44 -12.62 3.30
C ALA A 405 -6.68 -13.37 2.17
N PRO A 406 -6.73 -12.88 0.92
CA PRO A 406 -6.12 -13.57 -0.19
C PRO A 406 -4.59 -13.55 -0.07
N THR A 407 -3.95 -14.61 -0.57
CA THR A 407 -2.50 -14.66 -0.72
C THR A 407 -2.07 -13.75 -1.87
N LEU A 408 -0.99 -12.99 -1.68
CA LEU A 408 -0.44 -12.11 -2.72
C LEU A 408 0.74 -12.78 -3.41
N LEU A 409 0.67 -12.87 -4.73
CA LEU A 409 1.78 -13.31 -5.57
C LEU A 409 2.50 -12.06 -6.08
N ARG A 410 3.82 -12.02 -5.98
CA ARG A 410 4.65 -10.89 -6.43
C ARG A 410 5.81 -11.34 -7.31
N CYS A 411 6.24 -10.44 -8.18
CA CYS A 411 7.43 -10.56 -8.99
C CYS A 411 8.11 -9.19 -9.09
N VAL A 412 9.43 -9.16 -8.89
CA VAL A 412 10.28 -8.01 -9.22
C VAL A 412 11.26 -8.45 -10.29
N ALA A 413 11.31 -7.73 -11.40
CA ALA A 413 12.15 -8.02 -12.54
C ALA A 413 12.98 -6.81 -12.95
N VAL A 414 14.16 -7.06 -13.52
CA VAL A 414 15.06 -6.05 -14.07
C VAL A 414 15.20 -6.27 -15.57
N LEU A 415 14.98 -5.23 -16.35
CA LEU A 415 15.16 -5.24 -17.80
C LEU A 415 16.44 -4.53 -18.23
N ASP A 416 17.04 -4.98 -19.33
CA ASP A 416 18.19 -4.33 -20.00
C ASP A 416 17.72 -3.27 -21.00
N ALA A 417 16.92 -2.32 -20.51
CA ALA A 417 16.44 -1.20 -21.31
C ALA A 417 16.10 -0.01 -20.39
N PRO A 418 16.26 1.23 -20.87
CA PRO A 418 15.87 2.43 -20.12
C PRO A 418 14.35 2.57 -19.96
N ALA A 419 13.56 1.87 -20.78
CA ALA A 419 12.12 1.95 -20.82
C ALA A 419 11.51 0.65 -21.37
N LEU A 420 10.31 0.31 -20.92
CA LEU A 420 9.55 -0.83 -21.46
C LEU A 420 8.98 -0.51 -22.85
N LEU A 421 8.46 0.70 -23.04
CA LEU A 421 7.89 1.18 -24.29
C LEU A 421 8.72 2.37 -24.81
N PRO A 422 8.80 2.58 -26.13
CA PRO A 422 9.60 3.67 -26.71
C PRO A 422 9.21 5.04 -26.12
N GLY A 423 10.18 5.72 -25.50
CA GLY A 423 9.98 7.04 -24.89
C GLY A 423 9.16 7.05 -23.62
N GLN A 424 8.80 5.89 -23.06
CA GLN A 424 7.99 5.79 -21.84
C GLN A 424 8.61 4.83 -20.83
N ASP A 425 9.30 5.39 -19.84
CA ASP A 425 9.99 4.67 -18.78
C ASP A 425 9.12 4.48 -17.51
N ARG A 426 7.92 5.06 -17.45
CA ARG A 426 6.98 4.94 -16.33
C ARG A 426 5.59 4.55 -16.82
N VAL A 427 5.31 3.24 -16.85
CA VAL A 427 4.05 2.74 -17.40
C VAL A 427 3.39 1.70 -16.50
N GLY A 428 2.07 1.82 -16.37
CA GLY A 428 1.22 0.82 -15.72
C GLY A 428 0.58 -0.08 -16.77
N VAL A 429 0.54 -1.38 -16.53
CA VAL A 429 -0.10 -2.35 -17.43
C VAL A 429 -1.05 -3.23 -16.64
N CYS A 430 -2.26 -3.35 -17.15
CA CYS A 430 -3.29 -4.23 -16.65
C CYS A 430 -3.40 -5.46 -17.55
N LEU A 431 -3.45 -6.65 -16.93
CA LEU A 431 -3.65 -7.92 -17.62
C LEU A 431 -4.88 -8.62 -17.06
N PRO A 432 -6.06 -8.39 -17.67
CA PRO A 432 -7.26 -9.13 -17.35
C PRO A 432 -7.04 -10.63 -17.61
N ARG A 433 -7.46 -11.49 -16.67
CA ARG A 433 -7.40 -12.94 -16.84
C ARG A 433 -8.78 -13.52 -17.13
N PRO A 434 -8.88 -14.59 -17.95
CA PRO A 434 -10.15 -15.28 -18.17
C PRO A 434 -10.73 -15.89 -16.88
N GLU A 435 -9.84 -16.37 -16.01
CA GLU A 435 -10.18 -16.94 -14.71
C GLU A 435 -9.23 -16.36 -13.64
N GLY A 436 -9.80 -15.84 -12.55
CA GLY A 436 -9.07 -15.25 -11.44
C GLY A 436 -8.86 -13.73 -11.55
N PRO A 437 -8.29 -13.11 -10.51
CA PRO A 437 -8.15 -11.65 -10.42
C PRO A 437 -7.15 -11.11 -11.44
N VAL A 438 -7.23 -9.82 -11.72
CA VAL A 438 -6.32 -9.12 -12.64
C VAL A 438 -4.86 -9.23 -12.19
N VAL A 439 -3.94 -9.35 -13.15
CA VAL A 439 -2.51 -9.17 -12.89
C VAL A 439 -2.15 -7.73 -13.21
N TRP A 440 -1.58 -7.04 -12.23
CA TRP A 440 -1.04 -5.70 -12.39
C TRP A 440 0.44 -5.78 -12.69
N MET A 441 0.92 -4.87 -13.53
CA MET A 441 2.33 -4.66 -13.76
C MET A 441 2.67 -3.17 -13.76
N LEU A 442 3.77 -2.80 -13.14
CA LEU A 442 4.30 -1.45 -13.13
C LEU A 442 5.76 -1.47 -13.57
N ALA A 443 6.10 -0.75 -14.64
CA ALA A 443 7.47 -0.59 -15.12
C ALA A 443 7.97 0.82 -14.82
N LEU A 444 9.04 0.92 -14.05
CA LEU A 444 9.64 2.15 -13.52
C LEU A 444 11.12 2.23 -13.94
N GLY A 445 11.47 3.26 -14.71
CA GLY A 445 12.81 3.51 -15.20
C GLY A 445 13.64 4.42 -14.30
N HIS A 446 14.87 4.68 -14.74
CA HIS A 446 15.88 5.43 -14.01
C HIS A 446 15.50 6.87 -13.68
N THR A 447 14.56 7.48 -14.42
CA THR A 447 14.19 8.88 -14.20
C THR A 447 13.47 9.09 -12.87
N LEU A 448 13.03 8.02 -12.20
CA LEU A 448 12.53 8.01 -10.82
C LEU A 448 13.65 7.84 -9.78
N CYS A 449 14.90 7.75 -10.20
CA CYS A 449 16.06 7.45 -9.36
C CYS A 449 15.97 6.09 -8.64
N VAL A 450 15.24 5.12 -9.21
CA VAL A 450 15.06 3.77 -8.64
C VAL A 450 16.00 2.72 -9.22
N CYS A 451 16.66 3.02 -10.34
CA CYS A 451 17.60 2.10 -11.00
C CYS A 451 18.56 2.86 -11.94
N PRO A 452 19.64 2.23 -12.45
CA PRO A 452 20.57 2.85 -13.41
C PRO A 452 19.93 3.19 -14.77
N GLU A 453 20.51 4.13 -15.51
CA GLU A 453 19.97 4.67 -16.78
C GLU A 453 19.54 3.62 -17.81
N ASN A 454 20.30 2.53 -17.94
CA ASN A 454 20.04 1.46 -18.90
C ASN A 454 19.19 0.30 -18.32
N ARG A 455 18.45 0.57 -17.24
CA ARG A 455 17.65 -0.42 -16.54
C ARG A 455 16.22 0.08 -16.34
N THR A 456 15.31 -0.89 -16.21
CA THR A 456 13.93 -0.66 -15.79
C THR A 456 13.58 -1.70 -14.74
N LEU A 457 13.02 -1.26 -13.62
CA LEU A 457 12.41 -2.14 -12.62
C LEU A 457 10.97 -2.42 -13.01
N VAL A 458 10.59 -3.70 -12.98
CA VAL A 458 9.24 -4.15 -13.32
C VAL A 458 8.67 -4.94 -12.17
N TYR A 459 7.53 -4.48 -11.67
CA TYR A 459 6.79 -5.12 -10.59
C TYR A 459 5.56 -5.78 -11.17
N LEU A 460 5.27 -7.03 -10.79
CA LEU A 460 3.99 -7.69 -11.06
C LEU A 460 3.39 -8.20 -9.77
N TRP A 461 2.08 -8.08 -9.63
CA TRP A 461 1.37 -8.70 -8.52
C TRP A 461 -0.07 -9.07 -8.87
N THR A 462 -0.61 -10.03 -8.14
CA THR A 462 -2.02 -10.43 -8.22
C THR A 462 -2.40 -11.17 -6.94
N GLU A 463 -3.70 -11.21 -6.65
CA GLU A 463 -4.24 -12.10 -5.63
C GLU A 463 -4.35 -13.53 -6.18
N ALA A 464 -4.15 -14.52 -5.31
CA ALA A 464 -4.37 -15.91 -5.66
C ALA A 464 -4.81 -16.74 -4.45
N ALA A 465 -5.43 -17.89 -4.75
CA ALA A 465 -5.58 -18.95 -3.77
C ALA A 465 -4.21 -19.53 -3.40
N ALA A 466 -4.04 -19.89 -2.12
CA ALA A 466 -2.77 -20.31 -1.51
C ALA A 466 -2.03 -21.47 -2.22
N GLU A 467 -2.73 -22.26 -3.06
CA GLU A 467 -2.16 -23.43 -3.73
C GLU A 467 -1.32 -23.09 -4.98
N ARG A 468 -1.36 -21.85 -5.49
CA ARG A 468 -0.66 -21.46 -6.71
C ARG A 468 0.66 -20.75 -6.41
N GLY A 469 1.77 -21.23 -6.98
CA GLY A 469 3.07 -20.58 -6.89
C GLY A 469 3.17 -19.31 -7.73
N ALA A 470 3.89 -18.30 -7.23
CA ALA A 470 4.01 -16.97 -7.86
C ALA A 470 4.52 -17.04 -9.30
N ARG A 471 5.59 -17.80 -9.55
CA ARG A 471 6.19 -17.93 -10.89
C ARG A 471 5.23 -18.52 -11.92
N SER A 472 4.47 -19.55 -11.53
CA SER A 472 3.52 -20.23 -12.44
C SER A 472 2.43 -19.29 -12.98
N VAL A 473 2.12 -18.22 -12.25
CA VAL A 473 1.09 -17.24 -12.61
C VAL A 473 1.68 -16.01 -13.28
N LEU A 474 2.78 -15.48 -12.72
CA LEU A 474 3.32 -14.17 -13.12
C LEU A 474 4.35 -14.25 -14.25
N GLU A 475 5.08 -15.35 -14.42
CA GLU A 475 6.02 -15.51 -15.53
C GLU A 475 5.31 -15.46 -16.89
N PRO A 476 4.20 -16.18 -17.15
CA PRO A 476 3.49 -16.07 -18.42
C PRO A 476 3.01 -14.64 -18.72
N ALA A 477 2.57 -13.91 -17.69
CA ALA A 477 2.16 -12.51 -17.79
C ALA A 477 3.33 -11.60 -18.18
N LEU A 478 4.45 -11.69 -17.46
CA LEU A 478 5.68 -10.95 -17.76
C LEU A 478 6.13 -11.18 -19.20
N GLN A 479 6.21 -12.45 -19.62
CA GLN A 479 6.64 -12.81 -20.97
C GLN A 479 5.67 -12.31 -22.05
N ALA A 480 4.37 -12.27 -21.77
CA ALA A 480 3.37 -11.72 -22.71
C ALA A 480 3.56 -10.22 -22.91
N VAL A 481 3.75 -9.45 -21.84
CA VAL A 481 4.03 -8.01 -21.95
C VAL A 481 5.34 -7.78 -22.69
N LEU A 482 6.43 -8.47 -22.35
CA LEU A 482 7.72 -8.25 -23.00
C LEU A 482 7.65 -8.49 -24.51
N ARG A 483 6.92 -9.51 -24.96
CA ARG A 483 6.68 -9.75 -26.40
C ARG A 483 5.86 -8.63 -27.03
N ALA A 484 4.76 -8.21 -26.39
CA ALA A 484 3.90 -7.16 -26.90
C ALA A 484 4.61 -5.78 -26.98
N ALA A 485 5.43 -5.47 -25.97
CA ALA A 485 6.28 -4.29 -25.94
C ALA A 485 7.34 -4.32 -27.04
N SER A 486 8.00 -5.48 -27.23
CA SER A 486 8.96 -5.68 -28.33
C SER A 486 8.33 -5.50 -29.70
N GLY A 487 7.10 -6.01 -29.90
CA GLY A 487 6.34 -5.80 -31.13
C GLY A 487 6.05 -4.31 -31.38
N THR A 488 5.56 -3.60 -30.36
CA THR A 488 5.32 -2.15 -30.42
C THR A 488 6.57 -1.36 -30.77
N ALA A 489 7.72 -1.68 -30.16
CA ALA A 489 9.00 -1.05 -30.46
C ALA A 489 9.44 -1.29 -31.91
N LEU A 490 9.27 -2.50 -32.43
CA LEU A 490 9.60 -2.84 -33.81
C LEU A 490 8.75 -2.05 -34.83
N PHE A 491 7.44 -1.93 -34.58
CA PHE A 491 6.55 -1.13 -35.42
C PHE A 491 6.92 0.36 -35.40
N ALA A 492 7.27 0.91 -34.23
CA ALA A 492 7.71 2.30 -34.11
C ALA A 492 9.01 2.56 -34.89
N ALA A 493 9.99 1.65 -34.81
CA ALA A 493 11.25 1.76 -35.54
C ALA A 493 11.06 1.68 -37.07
N GLN A 494 10.14 0.85 -37.55
CA GLN A 494 9.81 0.74 -38.98
C GLN A 494 9.13 2.02 -39.52
N GLY A 495 8.22 2.62 -38.75
CA GLY A 495 7.57 3.87 -39.12
C GLY A 495 8.52 5.08 -39.15
N ALA A 496 9.52 5.11 -38.24
CA ALA A 496 10.54 6.15 -38.22
C ALA A 496 11.51 6.07 -39.42
N ALA A 497 11.76 4.87 -39.95
CA ALA A 497 12.63 4.68 -41.13
C ALA A 497 12.00 5.22 -42.44
N GLU A 498 10.67 5.34 -42.51
CA GLU A 498 9.96 5.88 -43.68
C GLU A 498 9.81 7.42 -43.65
N GLY A 499 9.93 8.05 -42.47
CA GLY A 499 9.88 9.50 -42.26
C GLY A 499 11.27 10.06 -41.97
N GLY A 500 12.05 10.37 -43.00
CA GLY A 500 13.43 10.81 -42.84
C GLY A 500 13.62 12.04 -41.92
N GLY A 501 14.38 11.85 -40.83
CA GLY A 501 15.02 12.93 -40.08
C GLY A 501 14.97 12.78 -38.55
N GLY A 502 16.13 12.52 -37.93
CA GLY A 502 16.36 12.72 -36.49
C GLY A 502 16.94 11.49 -35.77
N GLY A 503 18.22 11.54 -35.40
CA GLY A 503 18.95 10.47 -34.71
C GLY A 503 18.55 10.34 -33.24
N GLY A 504 17.37 9.76 -32.97
CA GLY A 504 17.04 9.19 -31.66
C GLY A 504 17.63 7.78 -31.55
N VAL A 505 18.26 7.47 -30.42
CA VAL A 505 18.79 6.13 -30.11
C VAL A 505 17.66 5.11 -30.26
N SER A 506 17.76 4.23 -31.26
CA SER A 506 16.82 3.12 -31.42
C SER A 506 17.02 2.14 -30.27
N ALA A 507 16.24 2.27 -29.20
CA ALA A 507 16.22 1.28 -28.13
C ALA A 507 15.77 -0.07 -28.71
N GLY A 508 16.63 -1.08 -28.63
CA GLY A 508 16.27 -2.45 -28.96
C GLY A 508 15.16 -2.99 -28.05
N PRO A 509 14.55 -4.14 -28.37
CA PRO A 509 13.52 -4.74 -27.52
C PRO A 509 14.08 -5.01 -26.12
N ALA A 510 13.33 -4.60 -25.09
CA ALA A 510 13.73 -4.81 -23.70
C ALA A 510 13.86 -6.30 -23.40
N SER A 511 15.01 -6.71 -22.85
CA SER A 511 15.30 -8.10 -22.49
C SER A 511 15.33 -8.27 -20.97
N LEU A 512 14.89 -9.44 -20.49
CA LEU A 512 14.86 -9.76 -19.08
C LEU A 512 16.27 -10.14 -18.58
N LEU A 513 16.79 -9.43 -17.58
CA LEU A 513 18.06 -9.76 -16.93
C LEU A 513 17.85 -10.72 -15.76
N THR A 514 16.92 -10.39 -14.87
CA THR A 514 16.58 -11.19 -13.70
C THR A 514 15.13 -10.95 -13.29
N ALA A 515 14.51 -11.95 -12.66
CA ALA A 515 13.20 -11.86 -12.05
C ALA A 515 13.15 -12.70 -10.77
N VAL A 516 12.63 -12.11 -9.70
CA VAL A 516 12.44 -12.71 -8.39
C VAL A 516 10.95 -12.85 -8.14
N TYR A 517 10.46 -14.08 -8.03
CA TYR A 517 9.07 -14.45 -7.75
C TYR A 517 8.93 -14.89 -6.30
N TYR A 518 7.89 -14.44 -5.63
CA TYR A 518 7.65 -14.80 -4.24
C TYR A 518 6.18 -14.63 -3.86
N THR A 519 5.80 -15.32 -2.79
CA THR A 519 4.44 -15.35 -2.26
C THR A 519 4.43 -14.75 -0.86
N GLU A 520 3.55 -13.77 -0.66
CA GLU A 520 3.25 -13.18 0.63
C GLU A 520 1.97 -13.79 1.19
N ALA A 521 2.09 -14.47 2.33
CA ALA A 521 0.95 -14.96 3.06
C ALA A 521 0.19 -13.79 3.72
N PRO A 522 -1.14 -13.86 3.81
CA PRO A 522 -1.89 -12.91 4.61
C PRO A 522 -1.46 -13.02 6.07
N SER A 523 -1.37 -11.89 6.78
CA SER A 523 -1.20 -11.92 8.23
C SER A 523 -2.52 -12.30 8.89
N ASP A 524 -2.54 -13.43 9.60
CA ASP A 524 -3.72 -13.92 10.33
C ASP A 524 -3.76 -13.31 11.74
N LEU A 525 -4.36 -12.12 11.86
CA LEU A 525 -4.73 -11.55 13.16
C LEU A 525 -6.21 -11.21 13.16
N ARG A 526 -6.94 -11.73 14.14
CA ARG A 526 -8.37 -11.43 14.30
C ARG A 526 -8.50 -10.09 15.04
N PRO A 527 -9.05 -9.03 14.41
CA PRO A 527 -9.24 -7.74 15.10
C PRO A 527 -10.12 -7.88 16.34
N ASP A 528 -11.04 -8.86 16.34
CA ASP A 528 -11.95 -9.16 17.44
C ASP A 528 -11.25 -9.78 18.67
N ALA A 529 -10.03 -10.32 18.50
CA ALA A 529 -9.24 -10.92 19.57
C ALA A 529 -8.25 -9.93 20.23
N LEU A 530 -8.10 -8.71 19.69
CA LEU A 530 -7.15 -7.74 20.22
C LEU A 530 -7.58 -7.17 21.59
N PRO A 531 -6.64 -6.71 22.42
CA PRO A 531 -6.97 -5.85 23.56
C PRO A 531 -7.75 -4.59 23.10
N SER A 532 -8.55 -4.00 24.00
CA SER A 532 -9.50 -2.93 23.64
C SER A 532 -8.85 -1.62 23.18
N ASN A 533 -7.60 -1.37 23.58
CA ASN A 533 -6.80 -0.20 23.22
C ASN A 533 -5.61 -0.55 22.30
N VAL A 534 -5.69 -1.68 21.59
CA VAL A 534 -4.71 -2.10 20.59
C VAL A 534 -5.35 -2.06 19.21
N THR A 535 -4.74 -1.33 18.29
CA THR A 535 -5.21 -1.15 16.91
C THR A 535 -4.20 -1.73 15.93
N ALA A 536 -4.64 -2.70 15.12
CA ALA A 536 -3.82 -3.27 14.06
C ALA A 536 -4.02 -2.54 12.72
N CYS A 537 -2.91 -2.15 12.10
CA CYS A 537 -2.82 -1.56 10.77
C CYS A 537 -2.82 -2.65 9.70
N PRO A 538 -3.56 -2.49 8.59
CA PRO A 538 -3.60 -3.49 7.53
C PRO A 538 -2.28 -3.53 6.75
N ASP A 539 -1.89 -4.73 6.34
CA ASP A 539 -0.77 -4.96 5.43
C ASP A 539 -1.04 -4.38 4.02
N PRO A 540 0.01 -4.15 3.20
CA PRO A 540 -0.17 -3.75 1.81
C PRO A 540 -1.00 -4.78 1.01
N GLY A 541 -2.17 -4.36 0.52
CA GLY A 541 -3.08 -5.23 -0.25
C GLY A 541 -2.70 -5.45 -1.72
N SER A 542 -3.70 -5.65 -2.59
CA SER A 542 -3.50 -5.77 -4.04
C SER A 542 -3.78 -4.49 -4.83
N ASP A 543 -4.28 -3.45 -4.17
CA ASP A 543 -4.60 -2.16 -4.79
C ASP A 543 -3.39 -1.56 -5.51
N VAL A 544 -3.62 -0.90 -6.64
CA VAL A 544 -2.56 -0.23 -7.41
C VAL A 544 -2.18 1.12 -6.79
N ALA A 545 -3.15 1.79 -6.16
CA ALA A 545 -2.98 3.10 -5.56
C ALA A 545 -3.16 3.06 -4.03
N VAL A 546 -2.66 4.08 -3.33
CA VAL A 546 -2.62 4.15 -1.85
C VAL A 546 -3.94 4.58 -1.17
N ASP A 547 -5.01 4.87 -1.93
CA ASP A 547 -6.22 5.50 -1.40
C ASP A 547 -6.92 4.68 -0.32
N SER A 548 -6.94 3.35 -0.48
CA SER A 548 -7.49 2.43 0.52
C SER A 548 -6.72 2.46 1.85
N CYS A 549 -5.40 2.70 1.79
CA CYS A 549 -4.54 2.80 2.96
C CYS A 549 -4.88 4.05 3.76
N ILE A 550 -5.09 5.19 3.09
CA ILE A 550 -5.43 6.43 3.77
C ILE A 550 -6.85 6.44 4.31
N ALA A 551 -7.80 5.84 3.58
CA ALA A 551 -9.15 5.65 4.06
C ALA A 551 -9.17 4.77 5.32
N SER A 552 -8.39 3.68 5.30
CA SER A 552 -8.21 2.80 6.45
C SER A 552 -7.57 3.54 7.63
N ALA A 553 -6.48 4.29 7.39
CA ALA A 553 -5.81 5.07 8.42
C ALA A 553 -6.76 6.08 9.08
N ARG A 554 -7.55 6.83 8.29
CA ARG A 554 -8.56 7.76 8.81
C ARG A 554 -9.58 7.04 9.68
N GLN A 555 -10.11 5.90 9.23
CA GLN A 555 -11.07 5.11 10.01
C GLN A 555 -10.46 4.58 11.31
N LEU A 556 -9.22 4.08 11.26
CA LEU A 556 -8.50 3.58 12.44
C LEU A 556 -8.23 4.70 13.44
N PHE A 557 -7.86 5.89 12.96
CA PHE A 557 -7.61 7.06 13.80
C PHE A 557 -8.87 7.45 14.60
N HIS A 558 -10.00 7.65 13.91
CA HIS A 558 -11.28 8.00 14.55
C HIS A 558 -11.77 6.92 15.51
N ARG A 559 -11.57 5.64 15.18
CA ARG A 559 -11.88 4.53 16.10
C ARG A 559 -11.01 4.55 17.36
N THR A 560 -9.74 4.95 17.22
CA THR A 560 -8.74 4.88 18.30
C THR A 560 -8.81 6.09 19.23
N PHE A 561 -9.04 7.29 18.69
CA PHE A 561 -8.99 8.55 19.44
C PHE A 561 -10.37 9.20 19.64
N GLY A 562 -11.43 8.66 19.03
CA GLY A 562 -12.76 9.26 19.07
C GLY A 562 -12.78 10.65 18.43
N GLU A 563 -13.72 11.50 18.85
CA GLU A 563 -13.88 12.87 18.31
C GLU A 563 -12.85 13.87 18.86
N GLU A 564 -12.04 13.48 19.85
CA GLU A 564 -11.00 14.36 20.40
C GLU A 564 -9.73 14.40 19.53
N GLY A 565 -9.53 13.40 18.66
CA GLY A 565 -8.40 13.35 17.74
C GLY A 565 -8.69 14.11 16.45
N ARG A 566 -7.70 14.82 15.91
CA ARG A 566 -7.79 15.45 14.60
C ARG A 566 -6.90 14.75 13.57
N PHE A 567 -7.51 14.19 12.53
CA PHE A 567 -6.79 13.63 11.40
C PHE A 567 -6.48 14.73 10.36
N PRO A 568 -5.36 14.68 9.60
CA PRO A 568 -4.99 15.73 8.64
C PRO A 568 -6.04 16.09 7.60
N LEU A 569 -6.96 15.17 7.27
CA LEU A 569 -8.04 15.37 6.29
C LEU A 569 -9.37 15.79 6.92
N ASP A 570 -9.41 16.06 8.22
CA ASP A 570 -10.62 16.54 8.89
C ASP A 570 -10.78 18.05 8.66
N PRO A 571 -12.01 18.52 8.37
CA PRO A 571 -12.28 19.92 8.06
C PRO A 571 -11.83 20.84 9.20
N ASP A 572 -11.30 22.02 8.85
CA ASP A 572 -10.96 23.03 9.84
C ASP A 572 -12.20 23.44 10.65
N PRO A 573 -12.07 23.65 11.96
CA PRO A 573 -13.11 24.33 12.71
C PRO A 573 -13.31 25.74 12.11
N PRO A 574 -14.54 26.28 12.09
CA PRO A 574 -14.80 27.61 11.55
C PRO A 574 -13.94 28.63 12.32
N ALA A 575 -13.01 29.26 11.61
CA ALA A 575 -12.02 30.15 12.20
C ALA A 575 -12.68 31.39 12.82
N PRO A 576 -12.32 31.78 14.05
CA PRO A 576 -12.49 33.16 14.49
C PRO A 576 -11.31 33.96 13.94
N ASP A 577 -11.57 34.75 12.90
CA ASP A 577 -10.70 35.82 12.39
C ASP A 577 -9.20 35.47 12.26
N ALA A 578 -8.77 34.90 11.13
CA ALA A 578 -7.35 34.74 10.83
C ALA A 578 -6.98 35.38 9.47
N GLU A 579 -6.13 36.40 9.56
CA GLU A 579 -5.28 36.89 8.47
C GLU A 579 -4.18 35.85 8.16
N ASP A 580 -3.87 35.70 6.86
CA ASP A 580 -2.73 35.01 6.25
C ASP A 580 -2.48 33.53 6.63
N VAL A 581 -3.28 32.64 6.02
CA VAL A 581 -2.88 31.25 5.70
C VAL A 581 -2.50 31.24 4.22
N ALA A 582 -1.28 30.81 3.89
CA ALA A 582 -0.88 30.58 2.49
C ALA A 582 -1.92 29.68 1.84
N SER A 583 -2.52 30.13 0.73
CA SER A 583 -3.66 29.43 0.14
C SER A 583 -3.19 28.07 -0.39
N ASP A 584 -4.04 27.05 -0.30
CA ASP A 584 -3.81 25.72 -0.91
C ASP A 584 -3.32 25.82 -2.37
N GLU A 585 -3.65 26.92 -3.06
CA GLU A 585 -3.23 27.26 -4.41
C GLU A 585 -1.72 27.52 -4.54
N GLU A 586 -1.07 28.13 -3.54
CA GLU A 586 0.39 28.37 -3.52
C GLU A 586 1.17 27.07 -3.34
N ALA A 587 0.72 26.19 -2.43
CA ALA A 587 1.30 24.86 -2.24
C ALA A 587 1.08 23.96 -3.48
N LEU A 588 -0.08 24.07 -4.12
CA LEU A 588 -0.36 23.42 -5.40
C LEU A 588 0.55 23.93 -6.53
N GLU A 589 0.85 25.23 -6.55
CA GLU A 589 1.77 25.79 -7.55
C GLU A 589 3.23 25.39 -7.28
N ALA A 590 3.63 25.22 -6.03
CA ALA A 590 4.93 24.65 -5.68
C ALA A 590 5.08 23.21 -6.21
N LEU A 591 4.06 22.36 -6.04
CA LEU A 591 4.01 21.00 -6.61
C LEU A 591 4.06 21.02 -8.15
N ARG A 592 3.30 21.91 -8.80
CA ARG A 592 3.35 22.06 -10.27
C ARG A 592 4.71 22.52 -10.77
N THR A 593 5.36 23.44 -10.06
CA THR A 593 6.68 23.97 -10.40
C THR A 593 7.73 22.87 -10.29
N ALA A 594 7.72 22.11 -9.19
CA ALA A 594 8.59 20.94 -9.03
C ALA A 594 8.39 19.95 -10.19
N LEU A 595 7.15 19.57 -10.51
CA LEU A 595 6.85 18.64 -11.61
C LEU A 595 7.34 19.13 -12.99
N ARG A 596 7.23 20.43 -13.28
CA ARG A 596 7.70 21.01 -14.57
C ARG A 596 9.21 21.02 -14.71
N THR A 597 9.96 21.18 -13.61
CA THR A 597 11.43 21.21 -13.66
C THR A 597 12.04 19.85 -13.96
N VAL A 598 11.34 18.75 -13.68
CA VAL A 598 11.90 17.39 -13.77
C VAL A 598 11.59 16.70 -15.11
N ASP A 599 10.58 17.14 -15.86
CA ASP A 599 10.30 16.66 -17.23
C ASP A 599 11.01 17.51 -18.33
N GLY A 600 11.84 18.48 -17.94
CA GLY A 600 12.49 19.43 -18.84
C GLY A 600 13.79 18.93 -19.48
N THR A 601 13.70 18.11 -20.53
CA THR A 601 14.73 18.07 -21.59
C THR A 601 14.22 18.79 -22.85
N GLU A 602 14.95 19.86 -23.21
CA GLU A 602 15.14 20.44 -24.55
C GLU A 602 14.19 21.47 -25.20
N GLU A 603 13.12 21.99 -24.58
CA GLU A 603 12.29 23.03 -25.25
C GLU A 603 12.24 24.44 -24.62
N ALA A 604 12.96 24.70 -23.52
CA ALA A 604 12.96 26.02 -22.88
C ALA A 604 14.04 27.01 -23.40
N ALA A 605 14.81 26.67 -24.44
CA ALA A 605 15.90 27.50 -24.94
C ALA A 605 15.53 28.45 -26.09
N LYS A 606 14.24 28.61 -26.43
CA LYS A 606 13.81 29.51 -27.50
C LYS A 606 12.52 30.27 -27.14
N GLU A 607 12.56 31.11 -26.11
CA GLU A 607 11.66 32.28 -26.02
C GLU A 607 12.04 33.19 -24.83
N ASN A 608 13.10 33.99 -24.99
CA ASN A 608 13.15 35.43 -24.65
C ASN A 608 14.59 35.98 -24.73
N PRO A 609 14.91 36.89 -25.66
CA PRO A 609 16.15 37.64 -25.66
C PRO A 609 15.89 39.06 -25.13
N ASP A 610 15.65 39.20 -23.84
CA ASP A 610 15.91 40.45 -23.12
C ASP A 610 15.50 40.26 -21.66
N LEU A 611 16.46 40.47 -20.76
CA LEU A 611 16.32 41.22 -19.51
C LEU A 611 17.60 41.06 -18.71
N GLY A 612 18.49 42.05 -18.88
CA GLY A 612 19.07 42.82 -17.79
C GLY A 612 19.86 42.08 -16.71
N GLU A 613 21.18 42.22 -16.81
CA GLU A 613 22.13 42.11 -15.71
C GLU A 613 21.59 42.70 -14.39
N SER A 614 21.52 41.87 -13.35
CA SER A 614 21.74 42.34 -11.98
C SER A 614 22.35 41.21 -11.16
N GLY A 615 23.57 41.48 -10.69
CA GLY A 615 24.45 40.48 -10.11
C GLY A 615 24.07 40.07 -8.70
N TRP A 616 24.29 38.79 -8.42
CA TRP A 616 24.53 38.29 -7.07
C TRP A 616 25.74 37.36 -7.13
N ALA A 617 26.86 37.81 -6.58
CA ALA A 617 28.05 36.99 -6.36
C ALA A 617 27.95 36.32 -4.97
N PRO A 618 28.27 35.02 -4.82
CA PRO A 618 28.31 34.38 -3.52
C PRO A 618 29.61 34.73 -2.78
N PRO A 619 29.63 34.82 -1.43
CA PRO A 619 30.87 34.95 -0.69
C PRO A 619 31.57 33.59 -0.62
N LEU A 620 32.85 33.59 -0.98
CA LEU A 620 33.80 32.49 -0.78
C LEU A 620 34.27 32.43 0.67
N ASP A 621 34.58 31.20 1.08
CA ASP A 621 35.16 30.69 2.33
C ASP A 621 36.07 31.64 3.16
N THR A 622 35.86 31.57 4.48
CA THR A 622 36.89 31.23 5.49
C THR A 622 36.25 30.57 6.70
#